data_AF-A0AAU6WM88-F1
#
_entry.id   AF-A0AAU6WM88-F1
#
_cell.length_a   1.000
_cell.length_b   1.000
_cell.length_c   1.000
_cell.angle_alpha   90.00
_cell.angle_beta   90.00
_cell.angle_gamma   90.00
#
_symmetry.space_group_name_H-M   'P 1'
#
loop_
_entity.id
_entity.type
_entity.pdbx_description
1 polymer ?
#
loop_
_entity_poly.entity_id
_entity_poly.type
_entity_poly.pdbx_seq_one_letter_code
_entity_poly.pdbx_strand_id
1 'polypeptide(L)'
;MKKILLTAMIGFAGLVTANTTGFTSNFSKTLESKSVNFFKKIKIDEYITDTNGTSWHIYGWVDVSVGWSGPKINHYDIHMVGGGHHYHFQGKIMQEQGANGDIKNTIDGTLTDDEKGTKIEIDNNLQNVLYQLNDNVIKNNPE
;
A
#
# COMPACT_ATOMS: atom_id res chain seq x y z
N MET A 1 -23.88 -76.14 -20.91
CA MET A 1 -25.31 -76.35 -20.57
C MET A 1 -25.47 -76.47 -19.07
N LYS A 2 -26.58 -75.91 -18.54
CA LYS A 2 -27.11 -75.99 -17.16
C LYS A 2 -26.43 -75.02 -16.18
N LYS A 3 -27.04 -73.85 -15.93
CA LYS A 3 -28.13 -73.55 -14.98
C LYS A 3 -27.57 -73.38 -13.57
N ILE A 4 -27.76 -72.20 -12.96
CA ILE A 4 -28.77 -71.96 -11.92
C ILE A 4 -28.90 -70.45 -11.71
N LEU A 5 -30.10 -69.97 -11.96
CA LEU A 5 -30.65 -68.72 -11.46
C LEU A 5 -31.23 -69.05 -10.08
N LEU A 6 -30.99 -68.26 -9.03
CA LEU A 6 -31.98 -68.15 -7.95
C LEU A 6 -31.88 -66.80 -7.22
N THR A 7 -32.86 -65.97 -7.56
CA THR A 7 -33.39 -64.83 -6.83
C THR A 7 -33.81 -65.24 -5.42
N ALA A 8 -33.50 -64.43 -4.40
CA ALA A 8 -34.38 -64.27 -3.24
C ALA A 8 -34.17 -62.90 -2.60
N MET A 9 -35.26 -62.14 -2.66
CA MET A 9 -35.50 -60.83 -2.08
C MET A 9 -35.38 -60.85 -0.56
N ILE A 10 -34.90 -59.75 0.04
CA ILE A 10 -35.45 -59.29 1.31
C ILE A 10 -35.57 -57.76 1.24
N GLY A 11 -36.78 -57.28 1.52
CA GLY A 11 -36.91 -56.14 2.43
C GLY A 11 -37.34 -54.83 1.79
N PHE A 12 -38.65 -54.64 1.79
CA PHE A 12 -39.36 -53.42 1.45
C PHE A 12 -38.97 -52.20 2.32
N ALA A 13 -38.81 -51.08 1.62
CA ALA A 13 -39.50 -49.80 1.80
C ALA A 13 -39.40 -49.02 3.13
N GLY A 14 -39.06 -47.74 2.95
CA GLY A 14 -39.24 -46.65 3.90
C GLY A 14 -38.10 -45.65 3.76
N LEU A 15 -38.08 -44.84 2.67
CA LEU A 15 -38.38 -43.39 2.72
C LEU A 15 -37.51 -42.69 3.78
N VAL A 16 -36.57 -41.80 3.44
CA VAL A 16 -36.89 -40.39 3.14
C VAL A 16 -35.85 -39.75 2.18
N THR A 17 -36.39 -39.31 1.04
CA THR A 17 -36.03 -38.19 0.14
C THR A 17 -34.58 -37.73 -0.10
N ALA A 18 -34.24 -37.76 -1.39
CA ALA A 18 -33.30 -36.97 -2.17
C ALA A 18 -32.67 -35.72 -1.53
N ASN A 19 -31.33 -35.63 -1.59
CA ASN A 19 -30.70 -34.80 -2.61
C ASN A 19 -29.27 -35.28 -2.88
N THR A 20 -28.96 -35.41 -4.16
CA THR A 20 -27.72 -35.96 -4.72
C THR A 20 -26.50 -35.22 -4.20
N THR A 21 -25.63 -35.87 -3.42
CA THR A 21 -24.23 -35.45 -3.30
C THR A 21 -23.48 -35.94 -4.54
N GLY A 22 -23.76 -35.24 -5.65
CA GLY A 22 -23.00 -35.35 -6.87
C GLY A 22 -21.56 -34.94 -6.60
N PHE A 23 -20.67 -35.89 -6.89
CA PHE A 23 -19.30 -35.70 -7.38
C PHE A 23 -18.75 -34.28 -7.22
N THR A 24 -17.87 -34.08 -6.23
CA THR A 24 -17.14 -32.83 -6.04
C THR A 24 -16.38 -32.50 -7.32
N SER A 25 -16.90 -31.53 -8.07
CA SER A 25 -16.17 -30.79 -9.09
C SER A 25 -14.85 -30.34 -8.49
N ASN A 26 -13.74 -30.90 -8.99
CA ASN A 26 -12.41 -30.34 -8.81
C ASN A 26 -12.39 -29.00 -9.55
N PHE A 27 -12.93 -27.96 -8.92
CA PHE A 27 -12.62 -26.60 -9.29
C PHE A 27 -11.13 -26.42 -9.07
N SER A 28 -10.42 -26.40 -10.19
CA SER A 28 -9.10 -25.81 -10.31
C SER A 28 -9.12 -24.54 -9.48
N LYS A 29 -8.36 -24.53 -8.37
CA LYS A 29 -8.10 -23.30 -7.64
C LYS A 29 -7.33 -22.43 -8.62
N THR A 30 -8.06 -21.57 -9.31
CA THR A 30 -7.56 -20.35 -9.90
C THR A 30 -6.51 -19.85 -8.92
N LEU A 31 -5.25 -19.78 -9.35
CA LEU A 31 -4.27 -18.95 -8.69
C LEU A 31 -4.94 -17.58 -8.58
N GLU A 32 -5.52 -17.28 -7.41
CA GLU A 32 -5.56 -15.91 -6.98
C GLU A 32 -4.09 -15.52 -6.91
N SER A 33 -3.64 -14.90 -7.99
CA SER A 33 -2.57 -13.93 -8.01
C SER A 33 -2.91 -12.92 -6.91
N LYS A 34 -2.66 -13.29 -5.64
CA LYS A 34 -2.45 -12.35 -4.57
C LYS A 34 -1.23 -11.59 -5.01
N SER A 35 -1.43 -10.42 -5.61
CA SER A 35 -0.39 -9.42 -5.73
C SER A 35 0.22 -9.33 -4.33
N VAL A 36 1.46 -9.81 -4.18
CA VAL A 36 2.16 -9.74 -2.91
C VAL A 36 2.49 -8.27 -2.75
N ASN A 37 1.56 -7.50 -2.21
CA ASN A 37 1.78 -6.10 -1.89
C ASN A 37 2.77 -6.11 -0.72
N PHE A 38 4.05 -5.94 -1.03
CA PHE A 38 5.08 -5.87 -0.01
C PHE A 38 4.98 -4.50 0.65
N PHE A 39 4.63 -4.50 1.93
CA PHE A 39 4.71 -3.32 2.78
C PHE A 39 6.14 -3.21 3.33
N LYS A 40 6.79 -2.08 3.10
CA LYS A 40 8.15 -1.79 3.52
C LYS A 40 8.16 -0.47 4.28
N LYS A 41 8.83 -0.46 5.44
CA LYS A 41 9.09 0.77 6.20
C LYS A 41 10.51 1.28 5.89
N ILE A 42 10.54 2.36 5.12
CA ILE A 42 11.64 3.25 4.72
C ILE A 42 12.27 4.00 5.89
N LYS A 43 13.52 3.79 6.32
CA LYS A 43 14.20 4.80 7.17
C LYS A 43 14.73 5.93 6.29
N ILE A 44 14.42 7.17 6.64
CA ILE A 44 14.92 8.39 5.98
C ILE A 44 15.96 9.06 6.87
N ASP A 45 17.05 9.50 6.24
CA ASP A 45 18.12 10.30 6.83
C ASP A 45 18.87 10.99 5.68
N GLU A 46 18.42 12.19 5.30
CA GLU A 46 18.94 12.90 4.14
C GLU A 46 18.94 14.43 4.32
N TYR A 47 19.70 15.11 3.49
CA TYR A 47 19.79 16.58 3.48
C TYR A 47 19.22 17.11 2.16
N ILE A 48 18.26 18.02 2.24
CA ILE A 48 17.64 18.69 1.08
C ILE A 48 17.78 20.21 1.26
N THR A 49 18.27 20.90 0.23
CA THR A 49 18.37 22.36 0.24
C THR A 49 17.13 22.97 -0.42
N ASP A 50 16.45 23.87 0.29
CA ASP A 50 15.30 24.58 -0.25
C ASP A 50 15.69 25.67 -1.26
N THR A 51 14.69 26.28 -1.89
CA THR A 51 14.87 27.33 -2.89
C THR A 51 15.50 28.62 -2.36
N ASN A 52 15.53 28.82 -1.04
CA ASN A 52 16.16 29.96 -0.38
C ASN A 52 17.60 29.65 0.08
N GLY A 53 18.08 28.42 -0.14
CA GLY A 53 19.41 27.98 0.26
C GLY A 53 19.50 27.39 1.67
N THR A 54 18.37 27.20 2.36
CA THR A 54 18.37 26.54 3.67
C THR A 54 18.54 25.03 3.49
N SER A 55 19.54 24.46 4.14
CA SER A 55 19.68 23.00 4.21
C SER A 55 18.80 22.45 5.32
N TRP A 56 17.92 21.51 4.96
CA TRP A 56 17.05 20.77 5.85
C TRP A 56 17.60 19.36 6.04
N HIS A 57 17.88 18.98 7.29
CA HIS A 57 18.10 17.59 7.67
C HIS A 57 16.75 16.93 7.89
N ILE A 58 16.45 15.93 7.09
CA ILE A 58 15.18 15.20 7.13
C ILE A 58 15.46 13.78 7.60
N TYR A 59 14.80 13.36 8.67
CA TYR A 59 14.94 12.02 9.21
C TYR A 59 13.63 11.48 9.75
N GLY A 60 13.46 10.15 9.71
CA GLY A 60 12.25 9.51 10.18
C GLY A 60 11.92 8.27 9.38
N TRP A 61 10.63 8.05 9.12
CA TRP A 61 10.15 6.87 8.43
C TRP A 61 9.14 7.19 7.33
N VAL A 62 9.14 6.33 6.32
CA VAL A 62 8.14 6.33 5.24
C VAL A 62 7.60 4.92 5.05
N ASP A 63 6.29 4.76 5.05
CA ASP A 63 5.63 3.50 4.75
C ASP A 63 5.36 3.42 3.25
N VAL A 64 5.86 2.36 2.59
CA VAL A 64 5.76 2.15 1.14
C VAL A 64 5.11 0.80 0.86
N SER A 65 4.21 0.77 -0.12
CA SER A 65 3.68 -0.46 -0.72
C SER A 65 4.30 -0.64 -2.09
N VAL A 66 4.86 -1.81 -2.36
CA VAL A 66 5.32 -2.18 -3.71
C VAL A 66 4.29 -3.10 -4.34
N GLY A 67 3.69 -2.64 -5.43
CA GLY A 67 2.75 -3.41 -6.26
C GLY A 67 3.24 -3.48 -7.70
N TRP A 68 2.42 -4.07 -8.59
CA TRP A 68 2.74 -4.18 -10.02
C TRP A 68 2.96 -2.82 -10.72
N SER A 69 2.38 -1.75 -10.19
CA SER A 69 2.47 -0.40 -10.75
C SER A 69 3.58 0.45 -10.12
N GLY A 70 4.56 -0.16 -9.46
CA GLY A 70 5.65 0.53 -8.78
C GLY A 70 5.46 0.79 -7.28
N PRO A 71 6.47 1.41 -6.65
CA PRO A 71 6.40 1.82 -5.26
C PRO A 71 5.38 2.94 -5.08
N LYS A 72 4.48 2.74 -4.12
CA LYS A 72 3.51 3.73 -3.68
C LYS A 72 3.81 4.13 -2.24
N ILE A 73 4.05 5.41 -2.02
CA ILE A 73 4.21 5.96 -0.68
C ILE A 73 2.83 6.07 -0.03
N ASN A 74 2.71 5.50 1.16
CA ASN A 74 1.47 5.45 1.93
C ASN A 74 1.44 6.54 3.00
N HIS A 75 2.54 6.72 3.72
CA HIS A 75 2.60 7.65 4.85
C HIS A 75 4.05 8.05 5.16
N TYR A 76 4.23 9.31 5.54
CA TYR A 76 5.44 9.89 6.09
C TYR A 76 5.22 10.20 7.55
N ASP A 77 6.24 9.90 8.35
CA ASP A 77 6.41 10.30 9.73
C ASP A 77 7.87 10.75 9.88
N ILE A 78 8.12 12.03 9.62
CA ILE A 78 9.47 12.59 9.46
C ILE A 78 9.63 13.90 10.22
N HIS A 79 10.84 14.14 10.73
CA HIS A 79 11.27 15.41 11.24
C HIS A 79 12.12 16.14 10.20
N MET A 80 12.00 17.46 10.16
CA MET A 80 12.70 18.38 9.26
C MET A 80 13.36 19.45 10.11
N VAL A 81 14.69 19.47 10.15
CA VAL A 81 15.49 20.41 10.95
C VAL A 81 16.33 21.28 10.04
N GLY A 82 16.10 22.59 10.08
CA GLY A 82 16.76 23.53 9.18
C GLY A 82 16.34 24.97 9.44
N GLY A 83 17.20 25.94 9.13
CA GLY A 83 16.86 27.37 9.20
C GLY A 83 16.48 27.88 10.61
N GLY A 84 16.85 27.16 11.67
CA GLY A 84 16.43 27.47 13.04
C GLY A 84 15.04 26.94 13.40
N HIS A 85 14.52 25.98 12.63
CA HIS A 85 13.23 25.34 12.84
C HIS A 85 13.37 23.84 12.99
N HIS A 86 12.50 23.24 13.79
CA HIS A 86 12.31 21.80 13.91
C HIS A 86 10.84 21.49 13.70
N TYR A 87 10.54 20.89 12.56
CA TYR A 87 9.18 20.54 12.17
C TYR A 87 8.98 19.03 12.13
N HIS A 88 7.77 18.57 12.45
CA HIS A 88 7.32 17.19 12.29
C HIS A 88 6.22 17.13 11.25
N PHE A 89 6.49 16.41 10.16
CA PHE A 89 5.53 16.16 9.10
C PHE A 89 4.97 14.75 9.22
N GLN A 90 3.63 14.67 9.32
CA GLN A 90 2.88 13.43 9.27
C GLN A 90 1.83 13.51 8.17
N GLY A 91 1.90 12.61 7.20
CA GLY A 91 0.99 12.68 6.05
C GLY A 91 1.46 11.91 4.84
N LYS A 92 1.02 12.31 3.66
CA LYS A 92 1.30 11.65 2.39
C LYS A 92 1.40 12.68 1.28
N ILE A 93 2.28 12.39 0.33
CA ILE A 93 2.39 13.15 -0.91
C ILE A 93 1.81 12.29 -2.02
N MET A 94 0.87 12.84 -2.77
CA MET A 94 0.13 12.14 -3.82
C MET A 94 0.49 12.73 -5.17
N GLN A 95 0.92 11.87 -6.09
CA GLN A 95 1.01 12.20 -7.50
C GLN A 95 -0.31 11.85 -8.17
N GLU A 96 -0.99 12.87 -8.68
CA GLU A 96 -2.20 12.72 -9.47
C GLU A 96 -1.87 13.11 -10.92
N GLN A 97 -2.14 12.20 -11.85
CA GLN A 97 -2.08 12.52 -13.27
C GLN A 97 -3.40 13.19 -13.67
N GLY A 98 -3.31 14.44 -14.07
CA GLY A 98 -4.43 15.19 -14.64
C GLY A 98 -4.84 14.64 -16.01
N ALA A 99 -6.06 14.98 -16.44
CA ALA A 99 -6.64 14.49 -17.70
C ALA A 99 -5.80 14.84 -18.95
N ASN A 100 -4.96 15.87 -18.87
CA ASN A 100 -4.10 16.32 -19.96
C ASN A 100 -2.71 15.66 -19.94
N GLY A 101 -2.45 14.75 -19.00
CA GLY A 101 -1.14 14.12 -18.79
C GLY A 101 -0.24 14.87 -17.80
N ASP A 102 -0.64 16.06 -17.33
CA ASP A 102 0.11 16.82 -16.33
C ASP A 102 0.17 16.07 -15.00
N ILE A 103 1.34 16.02 -14.36
CA ILE A 103 1.50 15.43 -13.03
C ILE A 103 1.34 16.55 -12.00
N LYS A 104 0.36 16.40 -11.10
CA LYS A 104 0.14 17.29 -9.96
C LYS A 104 0.54 16.56 -8.68
N ASN A 105 1.44 17.17 -7.91
CA ASN A 105 1.71 16.73 -6.55
C ASN A 105 0.74 17.43 -5.59
N THR A 106 0.09 16.66 -4.71
CA THR A 106 -0.76 17.18 -3.64
C THR A 106 -0.24 16.66 -2.30
N ILE A 107 -0.20 17.52 -1.29
CA ILE A 107 0.20 17.15 0.07
C ILE A 107 -1.06 16.97 0.92
N ASP A 108 -1.23 15.79 1.48
CA ASP A 108 -2.26 15.47 2.46
C ASP A 108 -1.58 15.13 3.79
N GLY A 109 -1.45 16.12 4.67
CA GLY A 109 -0.69 15.96 5.90
C GLY A 109 -0.72 17.17 6.82
N THR A 110 -0.09 17.02 7.97
CA THR A 110 0.09 18.06 8.96
C THR A 110 1.58 18.27 9.20
N LEU A 111 1.99 19.53 9.17
CA LEU A 111 3.31 19.98 9.63
C LEU A 111 3.12 20.67 10.98
N THR A 112 3.89 20.26 11.98
CA THR A 112 3.84 20.81 13.34
C THR A 112 5.23 21.33 13.71
N ASP A 113 5.30 22.48 14.37
CA ASP A 113 6.52 22.95 15.03
C ASP A 113 6.71 22.14 16.32
N ASP A 114 7.77 21.34 16.40
CA ASP A 114 8.01 20.43 17.53
C ASP A 114 8.33 21.18 18.82
N GLU A 115 8.91 22.38 18.73
CA GLU A 115 9.22 23.20 19.90
C GLU A 115 7.95 23.84 20.48
N LYS A 116 7.06 24.28 19.59
CA LYS A 116 5.84 25.02 19.98
C LYS A 116 4.60 24.14 20.09
N GLY A 117 4.61 22.94 19.51
CA GLY A 117 3.45 22.06 19.38
C GLY A 117 2.33 22.64 18.50
N THR A 118 2.64 23.61 17.63
CA THR A 118 1.65 24.32 16.81
C THR A 118 1.69 23.87 15.36
N LYS A 119 0.52 23.71 14.74
CA LYS A 119 0.42 23.45 13.30
C LYS A 119 1.00 24.63 12.50
N ILE A 120 1.82 24.31 11.51
CA ILE A 120 2.46 25.24 10.58
C ILE A 120 1.85 25.06 9.20
N GLU A 121 1.71 26.17 8.47
CA GLU A 121 1.32 26.15 7.06
C GLU A 121 2.48 25.64 6.20
N ILE A 122 2.18 24.73 5.27
CA ILE A 122 3.20 24.21 4.34
C ILE A 122 3.30 25.17 3.15
N ASP A 123 4.22 26.12 3.26
CA ASP A 123 4.51 27.09 2.21
C ASP A 123 5.16 26.46 0.97
N ASN A 124 5.38 27.26 -0.08
CA ASN A 124 5.96 26.78 -1.34
C ASN A 124 7.39 26.21 -1.18
N ASN A 125 8.18 26.71 -0.23
CA ASN A 125 9.55 26.23 -0.02
C ASN A 125 9.52 24.83 0.59
N LEU A 126 8.71 24.64 1.64
CA LEU A 126 8.52 23.36 2.30
C LEU A 126 7.82 22.35 1.39
N GLN A 127 6.90 22.79 0.53
CA GLN A 127 6.33 21.95 -0.53
C GLN A 127 7.42 21.40 -1.45
N ASN A 128 8.33 22.26 -1.92
CA ASN A 128 9.43 21.83 -2.79
C ASN A 128 10.35 20.81 -2.10
N VAL A 129 10.67 21.03 -0.82
CA VAL A 129 11.47 20.08 -0.03
C VAL A 129 10.77 18.72 0.08
N LEU A 130 9.48 18.72 0.41
CA LEU A 130 8.67 17.50 0.52
C LEU A 130 8.55 16.77 -0.84
N TYR A 131 8.40 17.49 -1.94
CA TYR A 131 8.36 16.87 -3.28
C TYR A 131 9.70 16.25 -3.67
N GLN A 132 10.82 16.93 -3.40
CA GLN A 132 12.15 16.35 -3.65
C GLN A 132 12.40 15.10 -2.79
N LEU A 133 12.01 15.13 -1.52
CA LEU A 133 12.04 13.94 -0.66
C LEU A 133 11.24 12.79 -1.27
N ASN A 134 10.03 13.08 -1.77
CA ASN A 134 9.18 12.09 -2.40
C ASN A 134 9.83 11.43 -3.61
N ASP A 135 10.43 12.24 -4.48
CA ASP A 135 11.14 11.75 -5.66
C ASP A 135 12.37 10.91 -5.26
N ASN A 136 13.10 11.32 -4.23
CA ASN A 136 14.25 10.57 -3.69
C ASN A 136 13.83 9.21 -3.13
N VAL A 137 12.74 9.15 -2.36
CA VAL A 137 12.21 7.89 -1.81
C VAL A 137 11.83 6.91 -2.92
N ILE A 138 11.11 7.39 -3.95
CA ILE A 138 10.69 6.57 -5.09
C ILE A 138 11.92 6.08 -5.87
N LYS A 139 12.86 6.98 -6.21
CA LYS A 139 14.06 6.67 -6.99
C LYS A 139 14.97 5.66 -6.30
N ASN A 140 15.11 5.76 -4.97
CA ASN A 140 16.01 4.90 -4.19
C ASN A 140 15.37 3.57 -3.78
N ASN A 141 14.08 3.38 -4.05
CA ASN A 141 13.36 2.12 -3.78
C ASN A 141 12.63 1.63 -5.04
N PRO A 142 13.37 1.33 -6.13
CA PRO A 142 12.78 0.73 -7.34
C PRO A 142 12.26 -0.68 -7.03
N GLU A 143 11.35 -1.18 -7.89
CA GLU A 143 10.72 -2.51 -7.81
C GLU A 143 11.70 -3.67 -7.59
#